data_AF-A0A1Q3P8F5-F1
#
_entry.id   AF-A0A1Q3P8F5-F1
#
_cell.length_a   1.000
_cell.length_b   1.000
_cell.length_c   1.000
_cell.angle_alpha   90.00
_cell.angle_beta   90.00
_cell.angle_gamma   90.00
#
_symmetry.space_group_name_H-M   'P 1'
#
loop_
_entity.id
_entity.type
_entity.pdbx_description
1 polymer ?
#
loop_
_entity_poly.entity_id
_entity_poly.type
_entity_poly.pdbx_seq_one_letter_code
_entity_poly.pdbx_strand_id
1 'polypeptide(L)' 'MRTNLDILTEIRQLHKKYITEIDTSDLKPLSAKIYKTHSENFIRWIEGDFQPGQRTIRRNQR' A
#
# COMPACT_ATOMS: atom_id res chain seq x y z
N MET A 1 11.91 -2.63 -4.97
CA MET A 1 12.55 -3.63 -4.10
C MET A 1 11.71 -4.88 -4.25
N ARG A 2 12.27 -6.10 -4.25
CA ARG A 2 11.47 -7.32 -4.22
C ARG A 2 11.82 -8.07 -2.94
N THR A 3 10.82 -8.63 -2.27
CA THR A 3 11.02 -9.49 -1.10
C THR A 3 10.58 -10.91 -1.40
N ASN A 4 10.82 -11.86 -0.49
CA ASN A 4 10.36 -13.23 -0.62
C ASN A 4 8.88 -13.38 -0.23
N LEU A 5 8.27 -14.50 -0.60
CA LEU A 5 6.82 -14.73 -0.43
C LEU A 5 6.39 -14.82 1.04
N ASP A 6 7.22 -15.37 1.91
CA ASP A 6 6.90 -15.52 3.33
C ASP A 6 6.81 -14.14 4.00
N ILE A 7 7.81 -13.30 3.77
CA ILE A 7 7.85 -11.91 4.25
C ILE A 7 6.70 -11.11 3.64
N LEU A 8 6.42 -11.27 2.33
CA LEU A 8 5.31 -10.57 1.69
C LEU A 8 3.96 -10.93 2.31
N THR A 9 3.78 -12.21 2.66
CA THR A 9 2.56 -12.70 3.32
C THR A 9 2.39 -12.08 4.70
N GLU A 10 3.44 -12.05 5.51
CA GLU A 10 3.42 -11.42 6.82
C GLU A 10 3.16 -9.91 6.73
N ILE A 11 3.83 -9.20 5.82
CA ILE A 11 3.62 -7.76 5.61
C ILE A 11 2.16 -7.46 5.24
N ARG A 12 1.53 -8.30 4.41
CA ARG A 12 0.10 -8.13 4.07
C ARG A 12 -0.81 -8.33 5.27
N GLN A 13 -0.50 -9.27 6.15
CA GLN A 13 -1.26 -9.47 7.39
C GLN A 13 -1.11 -8.27 8.34
N LEU A 14 0.10 -7.75 8.50
CA LEU A 14 0.37 -6.56 9.29
C LEU A 14 -0.29 -5.31 8.70
N HIS A 15 -0.29 -5.18 7.38
CA HIS A 15 -0.94 -4.08 6.69
C HIS A 15 -2.44 -4.04 6.92
N LYS A 16 -3.13 -5.20 6.93
CA LYS A 16 -4.55 -5.25 7.29
C LYS A 16 -4.80 -4.67 8.68
N LYS A 17 -3.96 -5.01 9.66
CA LYS A 17 -4.05 -4.46 11.03
C LYS A 17 -3.81 -2.96 11.04
N TYR A 18 -2.78 -2.50 10.33
CA TYR A 18 -2.47 -1.08 10.18
C TYR A 18 -3.63 -0.27 9.57
N ILE A 19 -4.30 -0.80 8.53
CA ILE A 19 -5.47 -0.15 7.94
C ILE A 19 -6.61 -0.04 8.97
N THR A 20 -6.88 -1.10 9.72
CA THR A 20 -7.86 -1.06 10.81
C THR A 20 -7.51 -0.02 11.86
N GLU A 21 -6.25 0.07 12.29
CA GLU A 21 -5.80 1.07 13.25
C GLU A 21 -6.03 2.50 12.73
N ILE A 22 -5.70 2.77 11.45
CA ILE A 22 -6.01 4.07 10.83
C ILE A 22 -7.52 4.33 10.81
N ASP A 23 -8.33 3.33 10.47
CA ASP A 23 -9.79 3.48 10.41
C ASP A 23 -10.43 3.79 11.77
N THR A 24 -9.82 3.29 12.85
CA THR A 24 -10.28 3.54 14.22
C THR A 24 -9.63 4.75 14.90
N SER A 25 -8.65 5.38 14.24
CA SER A 25 -7.91 6.51 14.80
C SER A 25 -8.66 7.83 14.67
N ASP A 26 -8.33 8.80 15.52
CA ASP A 26 -8.84 10.18 15.43
C ASP A 26 -8.02 11.03 14.42
N LEU A 27 -7.50 10.39 13.36
CA LEU A 27 -6.75 11.08 12.33
C LEU A 27 -7.67 11.92 11.45
N LYS A 28 -7.18 13.10 11.04
CA LYS A 28 -7.85 13.89 10.01
C LYS A 28 -8.07 13.03 8.75
N PRO A 29 -9.23 13.14 8.07
CA PRO A 29 -9.54 12.32 6.89
C PRO A 29 -8.46 12.36 5.80
N LEU A 30 -7.85 13.54 5.59
CA LEU A 30 -6.75 13.69 4.63
C LEU A 30 -5.51 12.88 5.03
N SER A 31 -5.12 12.93 6.30
CA SER A 31 -3.97 12.19 6.82
C SER A 31 -4.20 10.68 6.73
N ALA A 32 -5.39 10.21 7.12
CA ALA A 32 -5.78 8.81 6.98
C ALA A 32 -5.67 8.35 5.52
N LYS A 33 -6.20 9.13 4.58
CA LYS A 33 -6.09 8.84 3.14
C LYS A 33 -4.63 8.76 2.66
N ILE A 34 -3.78 9.69 3.08
CA ILE A 34 -2.36 9.74 2.72
C ILE A 34 -1.65 8.47 3.21
N TYR A 35 -1.84 8.10 4.47
CA TYR A 35 -1.20 6.92 5.07
C TYR A 35 -1.64 5.60 4.44
N LYS A 36 -2.94 5.44 4.17
CA LYS A 36 -3.44 4.28 3.42
C LYS A 36 -2.84 4.20 2.02
N THR A 37 -2.80 5.34 1.31
CA THR A 37 -2.25 5.39 -0.06
C THR A 37 -0.76 5.05 -0.08
N HIS A 38 0.04 5.58 0.85
CA HIS A 38 1.47 5.35 0.88
C HIS A 38 1.82 3.92 1.28
N SER A 39 1.15 3.36 2.29
CA SER A 39 1.35 1.97 2.69
C SER A 39 0.97 0.98 1.59
N GLU A 40 -0.13 1.22 0.87
CA GLU A 40 -0.54 0.41 -0.29
C GLU A 40 0.51 0.45 -1.40
N ASN A 41 0.99 1.65 -1.75
CA ASN A 41 2.04 1.80 -2.75
C ASN A 41 3.36 1.13 -2.34
N PHE A 42 3.68 1.11 -1.05
CA PHE A 42 4.83 0.38 -0.52
C PHE A 42 4.68 -1.13 -0.75
N ILE A 43 3.52 -1.71 -0.46
CA ILE A 43 3.25 -3.15 -0.71
C ILE A 43 3.37 -3.47 -2.19
N ARG A 44 2.73 -2.69 -3.06
CA ARG A 44 2.83 -2.87 -4.50
C ARG A 44 4.28 -2.76 -5.01
N TRP A 45 5.10 -1.93 -4.36
CA TRP A 45 6.51 -1.81 -4.69
C TRP A 45 7.31 -3.05 -4.31
N ILE A 46 7.11 -3.60 -3.11
CA ILE A 46 7.83 -4.78 -2.63
C ILE A 46 7.35 -6.09 -3.28
N GLU A 47 6.11 -6.11 -3.77
CA GLU A 47 5.54 -7.17 -4.60
C GLU A 47 6.07 -7.13 -6.04
N GLY A 48 6.45 -5.93 -6.52
CA GLY A 48 6.98 -5.73 -7.87
C GLY A 48 5.94 -5.30 -8.91
N ASP A 49 4.68 -5.09 -8.50
CA ASP A 49 3.58 -4.58 -9.33
C ASP A 49 3.63 -3.07 -9.57
N PHE A 50 4.52 -2.39 -8.85
CA PHE A 50 4.72 -0.96 -8.93
C PHE A 50 6.20 -0.61 -8.75
N GLN A 51 6.66 0.45 -9.40
CA GLN A 51 7.98 1.01 -9.14
C GLN A 51 7.86 2.54 -9.01
N PRO A 52 8.30 3.12 -7.88
CA PRO A 52 8.28 4.56 -7.68
C PRO A 52 8.94 5.30 -8.84
N GLY A 53 8.28 6.35 -9.34
CA GLY A 53 8.77 7.13 -10.48
C GLY A 53 8.47 6.55 -11.87
N GLN A 54 7.93 5.32 -11.98
CA GLN A 54 7.40 4.85 -13.26
C GLN A 54 6.14 5.65 -13.63
N ARG A 55 6.00 5.97 -14.93
CA ARG A 55 4.75 6.55 -15.46
C ARG A 55 3.61 5.55 -15.23
N THR A 56 2.57 5.98 -14.54
CA THR A 56 1.31 5.24 -14.47
C THR A 56 0.77 5.11 -15.88
N ILE A 57 0.86 3.92 -16.48
CA ILE A 57 0.11 3.63 -17.69
C ILE A 57 -1.35 3.65 -17.25
N ARG A 58 -2.06 4.75 -17.52
CA ARG A 58 -3.52 4.75 -17.44
C ARG A 58 -4.00 3.71 -18.43
N ARG A 59 -4.28 2.49 -17.97
CA ARG A 59 -5.11 1.56 -18.72
C ARG A 59 -6.49 2.19 -18.75
N ASN A 60 -6.78 2.92 -19.82
CA ASN A 60 -8.16 3.24 -20.17
C ASN A 60 -8.87 1.90 -20.31
N GLN A 61 -9.73 1.58 -19.34
CA GLN A 61 -10.75 0.56 -19.52
C GLN A 61 -11.69 1.10 -20.60
N ARG A 62 -11.56 0.52 -21.81
CA ARG A 62 -12.59 0.57 -22.84
C ARG A 62 -13.59 -0.53 -22.56
#